data_AF-A0A2D3RA51-F1
#
_entry.id   AF-A0A2D3RA51-F1
#
_cell.length_a   1.000
_cell.length_b   1.000
_cell.length_c   1.000
_cell.angle_alpha   90.00
_cell.angle_beta   90.00
_cell.angle_gamma   90.00
#
_symmetry.space_group_name_H-M   'P 1'
#
loop_
_entity.id
_entity.type
_entity.pdbx_description
1 polymer ?
#
loop_
_entity_poly.entity_id
_entity_poly.type
_entity_poly.pdbx_seq_one_letter_code
_entity_poly.pdbx_strand_id
1 'polypeptide(L)' 'MSRELPDDAAAPLEAEQTPIGVQTLVSGVAPITPAQRLAMRANAPMEPKKAQRPADHGLFDTNSRNQIEMF' A
#
# COMPACT_ATOMS: atom_id res chain seq x y z
N MET A 1 21.68 8.90 34.23
CA MET A 1 21.68 9.46 32.86
C MET A 1 20.27 9.34 32.32
N SER A 2 19.40 10.28 32.68
CA SER A 2 18.01 10.32 32.22
C SER A 2 18.00 10.90 30.80
N ARG A 3 17.48 10.14 29.84
CA ARG A 3 17.38 10.56 28.45
C ARG A 3 16.13 11.44 28.35
N GLU A 4 16.30 12.76 28.31
CA GLU A 4 15.22 13.67 27.95
C GLU A 4 14.79 13.38 26.50
N LEU A 5 13.53 13.00 26.34
CA LEU A 5 12.90 12.86 25.03
C LEU A 5 12.71 14.28 24.46
N PRO A 6 13.01 14.51 23.17
CA PRO A 6 12.82 15.82 22.57
C PRO A 6 11.36 16.27 22.73
N ASP A 7 11.17 17.53 23.13
CA ASP A 7 9.90 18.23 23.42
C ASP A 7 8.96 18.36 22.19
N ASP A 8 9.32 17.69 21.09
CA ASP A 8 8.67 17.71 19.78
C ASP A 8 8.01 16.35 19.46
N ALA A 9 7.80 15.51 20.47
CA ALA A 9 7.00 14.30 20.35
C ALA A 9 5.53 14.72 20.21
N ALA A 10 5.06 14.85 18.95
CA ALA A 10 3.66 15.10 18.65
C ALA A 10 2.77 14.18 19.50
N ALA A 11 1.80 14.79 20.20
CA ALA A 11 0.92 14.06 21.10
C ALA A 11 0.28 12.86 20.37
N PRO A 12 0.08 11.72 21.07
CA PRO A 12 -0.54 10.55 20.47
C PRO A 12 -1.89 10.91 19.83
N LEU A 13 -2.07 10.56 18.55
CA LEU A 13 -3.33 10.80 17.86
C LEU A 13 -4.40 9.86 18.40
N GLU A 14 -5.64 10.37 18.52
CA GLU A 14 -6.77 9.57 18.94
C GLU A 14 -7.10 8.52 17.87
N ALA A 15 -7.59 7.36 18.32
CA ALA A 15 -8.00 6.27 17.44
C ALA A 15 -9.46 5.90 17.73
N GLU A 16 -10.25 5.86 16.67
CA GLU A 16 -11.65 5.45 16.70
C GLU A 16 -11.79 4.07 16.05
N GLN A 17 -12.43 3.14 16.76
CA GLN A 17 -12.80 1.85 16.18
C GLN A 17 -14.08 2.01 15.37
N THR A 18 -14.01 1.79 14.06
CA THR A 18 -15.18 1.78 13.17
C THR A 18 -15.51 0.35 12.72
N PRO A 19 -16.72 0.09 12.19
CA PRO A 19 -17.07 -1.22 11.63
C PRO A 19 -16.18 -1.68 10.47
N ILE A 20 -15.50 -0.74 9.80
CA ILE A 20 -14.62 -0.99 8.65
C ILE A 20 -13.13 -0.96 9.00
N GLY A 21 -12.78 -0.80 10.28
CA GLY A 21 -11.42 -0.79 10.78
C GLY A 21 -11.12 0.37 11.73
N VAL A 22 -9.89 0.42 12.22
CA VAL A 22 -9.41 1.52 13.07
C VAL A 22 -9.18 2.77 12.21
N GLN A 23 -9.56 3.93 12.73
CA GLN A 23 -9.32 5.22 12.13
C GLN A 23 -8.58 6.13 13.10
N THR A 24 -7.53 6.79 12.62
CA THR A 24 -6.83 7.83 13.37
C THR A 24 -7.53 9.18 13.20
N LEU A 25 -7.71 9.92 14.29
CA LEU A 25 -8.31 11.25 14.32
C LEU A 25 -7.23 12.31 14.50
N VAL A 26 -7.32 13.36 13.69
CA VAL A 26 -6.42 14.52 13.75
C VAL A 26 -7.27 15.78 13.90
N SER A 27 -6.90 16.63 14.86
CA SER A 27 -7.60 17.89 15.09
C SER A 27 -7.64 18.75 13.81
N GLY A 28 -8.81 19.27 13.47
CA GLY A 28 -9.03 20.08 12.26
C GLY A 28 -9.17 19.29 10.96
N VAL A 29 -9.03 17.97 10.98
CA VAL A 29 -9.20 17.11 9.80
C VAL A 29 -10.51 16.32 9.92
N ALA A 30 -11.32 16.36 8.87
CA ALA A 30 -12.57 15.61 8.82
C ALA A 30 -12.30 14.08 8.68
N PRO A 31 -12.93 13.25 9.52
CA PRO A 31 -12.96 11.79 9.38
C PRO A 31 -13.36 11.28 7.99
N ILE A 32 -12.74 10.19 7.53
CA ILE A 32 -13.09 9.56 6.25
C ILE A 32 -14.32 8.66 6.42
N THR A 33 -15.38 8.96 5.68
CA THR A 33 -16.62 8.17 5.73
C THR A 33 -16.51 6.84 4.98
N PRO A 34 -17.38 5.85 5.26
CA PRO A 34 -17.44 4.60 4.50
C PRO A 34 -17.68 4.82 2.99
N ALA A 35 -18.52 5.78 2.63
CA ALA A 35 -18.83 6.10 1.23
C ALA A 35 -17.59 6.63 0.48
N GLN A 36 -16.79 7.49 1.12
CA GLN A 36 -15.54 8.00 0.54
C GLN A 36 -14.52 6.87 0.33
N ARG A 37 -14.39 5.96 1.30
CA ARG A 37 -13.54 4.77 1.15
C ARG A 37 -13.97 3.87 -0.01
N LEU A 38 -15.28 3.69 -0.19
CA LEU A 38 -15.81 2.91 -1.30
C LEU A 38 -15.55 3.59 -2.65
N ALA A 39 -15.76 4.90 -2.73
CA ALA A 39 -15.46 5.68 -3.93
C ALA A 39 -13.97 5.64 -4.30
N MET A 40 -13.07 5.73 -3.32
CA MET A 40 -11.63 5.57 -3.56
C MET A 40 -11.29 4.20 -4.13
N ARG A 41 -11.86 3.11 -3.60
CA ARG A 41 -11.63 1.75 -4.12
C ARG A 41 -12.20 1.55 -5.53
N ALA A 42 -13.37 2.12 -5.81
CA ALA A 42 -13.98 2.03 -7.14
C ALA A 42 -13.13 2.73 -8.22
N ASN A 43 -12.41 3.78 -7.83
CA ASN A 43 -11.52 4.53 -8.72
C ASN A 43 -10.07 4.01 -8.73
N ALA A 44 -9.75 3.01 -7.89
CA ALA A 44 -8.42 2.42 -7.87
C ALA A 44 -8.18 1.55 -9.11
N PRO A 45 -6.93 1.45 -9.61
CA PRO A 45 -6.59 0.50 -10.67
C PRO A 45 -6.99 -0.92 -10.27
N MET A 46 -7.43 -1.73 -11.24
CA MET A 46 -7.73 -3.13 -10.98
C MET A 46 -6.45 -3.86 -10.58
N GLU A 47 -6.48 -4.47 -9.40
CA GLU A 47 -5.37 -5.30 -8.94
C GLU A 47 -5.29 -6.60 -9.74
N PRO A 48 -4.07 -7.10 -10.04
CA PRO A 48 -3.89 -8.31 -10.80
C PRO A 48 -4.37 -9.53 -10.00
N LYS A 49 -5.22 -10.36 -10.62
CA LYS A 49 -5.77 -11.58 -9.99
C LYS A 49 -4.72 -12.66 -9.68
N LYS A 50 -3.55 -12.56 -10.30
CA LYS A 50 -2.40 -13.46 -10.13
C LYS A 50 -1.16 -12.60 -10.05
N ALA A 51 -0.16 -13.05 -9.29
CA ALA A 51 1.14 -12.38 -9.27
C ALA A 51 1.64 -12.13 -10.70
N GLN A 52 2.02 -10.89 -10.99
CA GLN A 52 2.61 -10.55 -12.28
C GLN A 52 3.92 -11.32 -12.40
N ARG A 53 4.08 -12.09 -13.48
CA ARG A 53 5.32 -12.80 -13.76
C ARG A 53 6.45 -11.79 -13.97
N PRO A 54 7.69 -12.11 -13.58
CA PRO A 54 8.83 -11.27 -13.91
C PRO A 54 8.87 -10.97 -15.41
N ALA A 55 9.19 -9.73 -15.76
CA ALA A 55 9.28 -9.28 -17.15
C ALA A 55 10.54 -9.80 -17.87
N ASP A 56 11.28 -10.70 -17.23
CA ASP A 56 12.47 -11.34 -17.79
C ASP A 56 12.09 -12.16 -19.02
N HIS A 57 10.92 -12.81 -19.01
CA HIS A 57 10.46 -13.63 -20.13
C HIS A 57 9.95 -12.80 -21.31
N GLY A 58 10.83 -12.50 -22.27
CA GLY A 58 10.50 -11.79 -23.51
C GLY A 58 11.54 -11.98 -24.61
N LEU A 59 11.31 -11.33 -25.76
CA LEU A 59 12.18 -11.40 -26.96
C LEU A 59 13.64 -10.95 -26.68
N PHE A 60 13.88 -10.24 -25.59
CA PHE A 60 15.18 -9.73 -25.15
C PHE A 60 15.62 -10.28 -23.79
N ASP A 61 15.06 -11.42 -23.35
CA ASP A 61 15.46 -12.07 -22.10
C ASP A 61 16.98 -12.34 -22.12
N THR A 62 17.67 -12.04 -21.03
CA THR A 62 19.05 -12.49 -20.77
C THR A 62 19.22 -14.01 -20.84
N ASN A 63 18.11 -14.77 -20.82
CA ASN A 63 18.05 -16.22 -21.02
C ASN A 63 17.73 -16.68 -22.47
N SER A 64 17.78 -15.77 -23.44
CA SER A 64 17.60 -16.06 -24.89
C SER A 64 18.53 -17.15 -25.45
N ARG A 65 19.58 -17.54 -24.71
CA ARG A 65 20.51 -18.63 -25.09
C ARG A 65 20.02 -20.05 -24.80
N ASN A 66 18.97 -20.25 -24.01
CA ASN A 66 18.40 -21.59 -23.78
C ASN A 66 17.34 -22.00 -24.83
N GLN A 67 17.20 -21.24 -25.92
CA GLN A 67 16.33 -21.56 -27.06
C GLN A 67 17.05 -22.29 -28.21
N ILE A 68 18.07 -23.10 -27.92
CA ILE A 68 18.69 -23.97 -28.92
C ILE A 68 18.62 -25.41 -28.42
N GLU A 69 17.48 -26.05 -28.64
CA GLU A 69 17.40 -27.43 -29.09
C GLU A 69 16.00 -27.66 -29.64
N MET A 70 15.86 -27.41 -30.95
CA MET A 70 14.68 -27.74 -31.75
C MET A 70 15.04 -28.79 -32.80
N PHE A 71 15.81 -29.81 -32.39
CA PHE A 71 15.99 -31.08 -33.08
C PHE A 71 16.07 -32.21 -32.05
#